data_AF-A0A847L536-F1
#
_entry.id   AF-A0A847L536-F1
#
_cell.length_a   1.000
_cell.length_b   1.000
_cell.length_c   1.000
_cell.angle_alpha   90.00
_cell.angle_beta   90.00
_cell.angle_gamma   90.00
#
_symmetry.space_group_name_H-M   'P 1'
#
loop_
_entity.id
_entity.type
_entity.pdbx_description
1 polymer ?
#
loop_
_entity_poly.entity_id
_entity_poly.type
_entity_poly.pdbx_seq_one_letter_code
_entity_poly.pdbx_strand_id
1 'polypeptide(L)'
;MTYEKFIQLVRNPDSIEESHQSDLRELIEKYPYFGISRWLYLKSLHVSNSIYYNSELKKTALFAANRRNLFFFIHPEEKVKASSSLKEERASMTGSYFDMIDILESKDERTRGSLQAIAERLKTARKTMQAKSETLSKASAIKPTEKKESIEKLGKDLEIEANFNEYEAQAKAYIKEKKYEEAIEILEKLYLINPKKSVYFADQIRFLKKVIKI
;
A
#
# COMPACT_ATOMS: atom_id res chain seq x y z
N MET A 1 31.03 -27.80 8.15
CA MET A 1 30.71 -27.25 6.80
C MET A 1 31.85 -26.43 6.22
N THR A 2 32.11 -26.53 4.91
CA THR A 2 33.09 -25.68 4.18
C THR A 2 32.47 -24.38 3.67
N TYR A 3 33.30 -23.38 3.35
CA TYR A 3 32.85 -22.08 2.82
C TYR A 3 31.99 -22.21 1.56
N GLU A 4 32.47 -22.96 0.56
CA GLU A 4 31.75 -23.17 -0.71
C GLU A 4 30.38 -23.79 -0.49
N LYS A 5 30.29 -24.80 0.39
CA LYS A 5 29.03 -25.47 0.72
C LYS A 5 28.05 -24.50 1.38
N PHE A 6 28.52 -23.63 2.28
CA PHE A 6 27.67 -22.62 2.89
C PHE A 6 27.15 -21.59 1.88
N ILE A 7 28.03 -21.08 1.00
CA ILE A 7 27.64 -20.12 -0.04
C ILE A 7 26.61 -20.73 -0.99
N GLN A 8 26.74 -22.01 -1.33
CA GLN A 8 25.74 -22.73 -2.12
C GLN A 8 24.37 -22.75 -1.43
N LEU A 9 24.31 -23.02 -0.12
CA LEU A 9 23.06 -22.97 0.64
C LEU A 9 22.44 -21.55 0.70
N VAL A 10 23.27 -20.51 0.79
CA VAL A 10 22.78 -19.13 0.77
C VAL A 10 22.18 -18.76 -0.59
N ARG A 11 22.80 -19.22 -1.69
CA ARG A 11 22.31 -18.97 -3.05
C ARG A 11 21.04 -19.76 -3.36
N ASN A 12 20.98 -21.02 -2.90
CA ASN A 12 19.84 -21.91 -3.11
C ASN A 12 19.29 -22.41 -1.77
N PRO A 13 18.48 -21.61 -1.06
CA PRO A 13 17.96 -22.00 0.25
C PRO A 13 16.99 -23.17 0.24
N ASP A 14 16.53 -23.62 -0.94
CA ASP A 14 15.60 -24.74 -1.08
C ASP A 14 16.31 -26.10 -1.06
N SER A 15 17.63 -26.14 -1.27
CA SER A 15 18.43 -27.38 -1.20
C SER A 15 18.86 -27.74 0.24
N ILE A 16 18.21 -27.16 1.25
CA ILE A 16 18.57 -27.37 2.65
C ILE A 16 17.97 -28.69 3.15
N GLU A 17 18.86 -29.62 3.48
CA GLU A 17 18.52 -30.92 4.07
C GLU A 17 18.88 -31.01 5.56
N GLU A 18 18.39 -32.06 6.24
CA GLU A 18 18.65 -32.35 7.65
C GLU A 18 20.15 -32.53 7.96
N SER A 19 20.94 -33.05 7.02
CA SER A 19 22.39 -33.22 7.19
C SER A 19 23.14 -31.92 7.51
N HIS A 20 22.57 -30.76 7.13
CA HIS A 20 23.18 -29.45 7.36
C HIS A 20 22.91 -28.90 8.76
N GLN A 21 22.00 -29.50 9.54
CA GLN A 21 21.59 -28.98 10.85
C GLN A 21 22.74 -28.92 11.85
N SER A 22 23.54 -29.99 11.93
CA SER A 22 24.67 -30.06 12.86
C SER A 22 25.70 -28.97 12.57
N ASP A 23 26.06 -28.83 11.30
CA ASP A 23 26.99 -27.81 10.80
C ASP A 23 26.49 -26.38 11.06
N LEU A 24 25.21 -26.11 10.77
CA LEU A 24 24.60 -24.79 10.96
C LEU A 24 24.46 -24.45 12.44
N ARG A 25 24.15 -25.44 13.28
CA ARG A 25 24.10 -25.27 14.73
C ARG A 25 25.47 -24.91 15.30
N GLU A 26 26.53 -25.59 14.86
CA GLU A 26 27.91 -25.27 15.27
C GLU A 26 28.28 -23.82 14.90
N LEU A 27 27.88 -23.36 13.70
CA LEU A 27 28.09 -21.97 13.27
C LEU A 27 27.34 -20.97 14.16
N ILE A 28 26.12 -21.27 14.59
CA ILE A 28 25.33 -20.41 15.47
C ILE A 28 25.92 -20.35 16.87
N GLU A 29 26.45 -21.47 17.37
CA GLU A 29 27.12 -21.54 18.68
C GLU A 29 28.41 -20.70 18.66
N LYS A 30 29.20 -20.77 17.58
CA LYS A 30 30.41 -19.95 17.42
C LYS A 30 30.12 -18.48 17.13
N TYR A 31 29.07 -18.19 16.35
CA TYR A 31 28.71 -16.84 15.91
C TYR A 31 27.24 -16.52 16.18
N PRO A 32 26.87 -16.19 17.44
CA PRO A 32 25.47 -16.03 17.83
C PRO A 32 24.71 -14.93 17.10
N TYR A 33 25.38 -13.91 16.57
CA TYR A 33 24.74 -12.81 15.84
C TYR A 33 24.67 -13.05 14.32
N PHE A 34 25.09 -14.22 13.83
CA PHE A 34 25.10 -14.50 12.41
C PHE A 34 23.69 -14.86 11.91
N GLY A 35 22.91 -13.82 11.57
CA GLY A 35 21.49 -13.94 11.23
C GLY A 35 21.20 -14.91 10.08
N ILE A 36 22.01 -14.88 9.02
CA ILE A 36 21.82 -15.76 7.84
C ILE A 36 21.91 -17.23 8.23
N SER A 37 22.90 -17.62 9.04
CA SER A 37 23.00 -19.01 9.55
C SER A 37 21.80 -19.40 10.40
N ARG A 38 21.26 -18.49 11.21
CA ARG A 38 20.03 -18.75 11.97
C ARG A 38 18.83 -18.98 11.05
N TRP A 39 18.72 -18.23 9.97
CA TRP A 39 17.64 -18.38 9.00
C TRP A 39 17.73 -19.73 8.28
N LEU A 40 18.94 -20.10 7.82
CA LEU A 40 19.18 -21.39 7.17
C LEU A 40 18.93 -22.57 8.13
N TYR A 41 19.40 -22.46 9.38
CA TYR A 41 19.14 -23.46 10.42
C TYR A 41 17.64 -23.59 10.70
N LEU A 42 16.93 -22.47 10.87
CA LEU A 42 15.50 -22.50 11.08
C LEU A 42 14.75 -23.15 9.91
N LYS A 43 15.17 -22.87 8.67
CA LYS A 43 14.61 -23.51 7.47
C LYS A 43 14.87 -25.02 7.47
N SER A 44 16.06 -25.47 7.85
CA SER A 44 16.37 -26.90 7.99
C SER A 44 15.51 -27.60 9.05
N LEU A 45 15.18 -26.92 10.14
CA LEU A 45 14.27 -27.43 11.18
C LEU A 45 12.83 -27.48 10.71
N HIS A 46 12.41 -26.51 9.90
CA HIS A 46 11.08 -26.49 9.29
C HIS A 46 10.91 -27.66 8.30
N VAL A 47 11.88 -27.87 7.41
CA VAL A 47 11.85 -28.95 6.41
C VAL A 47 11.81 -30.33 7.08
N SER A 48 12.54 -30.51 8.18
CA SER A 48 12.55 -31.76 8.95
C SER A 48 11.38 -31.91 9.93
N ASN A 49 10.46 -30.94 10.02
CA ASN A 49 9.39 -30.91 11.03
C ASN A 49 9.88 -31.14 12.47
N SER A 50 11.03 -30.56 12.82
CA SER A 50 11.65 -30.73 14.12
C SER A 50 10.80 -30.13 15.25
N ILE A 51 10.72 -30.83 16.39
CA ILE A 51 10.08 -30.33 17.62
C ILE A 51 10.69 -29.03 18.14
N TYR A 52 11.97 -28.78 17.81
CA TYR A 52 12.69 -27.57 18.23
C TYR A 52 12.40 -26.37 17.33
N TYR A 53 11.68 -26.53 16.22
CA TYR A 53 11.40 -25.45 15.27
C TYR A 53 10.78 -24.22 15.95
N ASN A 54 9.72 -24.42 16.74
CA ASN A 54 9.00 -23.32 17.36
C ASN A 54 9.83 -22.55 18.41
N SER A 55 10.73 -23.25 19.12
CA SER A 55 11.59 -22.59 20.10
C SER A 55 12.69 -21.78 19.41
N GLU A 56 13.28 -22.32 18.34
CA GLU A 56 14.30 -21.63 17.54
C GLU A 56 13.72 -20.51 16.65
N LEU A 57 12.47 -20.62 16.21
CA LEU A 57 11.75 -19.56 15.50
C LEU A 57 11.70 -18.29 16.34
N LYS A 58 11.31 -18.41 17.62
CA LYS A 58 11.23 -17.28 18.55
C LYS A 58 12.59 -16.61 18.74
N LYS A 59 13.66 -17.41 18.90
CA LYS A 59 15.02 -16.89 19.02
C LYS A 59 15.46 -16.19 17.73
N THR A 60 15.26 -16.83 16.59
CA THR A 60 15.66 -16.30 15.27
C THR A 60 14.91 -15.01 14.92
N ALA A 61 13.63 -14.92 15.28
CA ALA A 61 12.81 -13.72 15.09
C ALA A 61 13.27 -12.52 15.93
N LEU A 62 14.04 -12.75 17.01
CA LEU A 62 14.68 -11.68 17.79
C LEU A 62 15.88 -11.09 17.05
N PHE A 63 16.68 -11.94 16.39
CA PHE A 63 17.87 -11.53 15.64
C PHE A 63 17.58 -11.12 14.18
N ALA A 64 16.38 -11.38 13.67
CA ALA A 64 16.01 -11.02 12.30
C ALA A 64 15.74 -9.52 12.16
N ALA A 65 16.45 -8.87 11.22
CA ALA A 65 16.25 -7.44 10.91
C ALA A 65 14.82 -7.14 10.45
N ASN A 66 14.18 -8.06 9.73
CA ASN A 66 12.79 -7.95 9.31
C ASN A 66 12.07 -9.30 9.44
N ARG A 67 11.16 -9.39 10.42
CA ARG A 67 10.37 -10.60 10.71
C ARG A 67 9.47 -11.01 9.55
N ARG A 68 9.01 -10.05 8.74
CA ARG A 68 8.19 -10.33 7.55
C ARG A 68 9.00 -11.04 6.47
N ASN A 69 10.26 -10.62 6.27
CA ASN A 69 11.14 -11.27 5.31
C ASN A 69 11.52 -12.68 5.78
N LEU A 70 11.76 -12.86 7.08
CA LEU A 70 11.96 -14.19 7.67
C LEU A 70 10.74 -15.08 7.43
N PHE A 71 9.53 -14.57 7.68
CA PHE A 71 8.30 -15.32 7.48
C PHE A 71 8.17 -15.81 6.03
N PHE A 72 8.30 -14.91 5.05
CA PHE A 72 8.21 -15.29 3.63
C PHE A 72 9.41 -16.10 3.13
N PHE A 73 10.54 -16.07 3.84
CA PHE A 73 11.68 -16.94 3.56
C PHE A 73 11.39 -18.40 3.93
N ILE A 74 10.64 -18.62 5.01
CA ILE A 74 10.20 -19.96 5.43
C ILE A 74 8.94 -20.41 4.67
N HIS A 75 8.02 -19.48 4.39
CA HIS A 75 6.73 -19.73 3.73
C HIS A 75 6.62 -18.94 2.40
N PRO A 76 7.37 -19.31 1.35
CA PRO A 76 7.35 -18.59 0.08
C PRO A 76 5.98 -18.59 -0.62
N GLU A 77 5.18 -19.65 -0.44
CA GLU A 77 3.83 -19.81 -0.99
C GLU A 77 2.84 -18.76 -0.49
N GLU A 78 3.03 -18.26 0.74
CA GLU A 78 2.17 -17.22 1.31
C GLU A 78 2.41 -15.85 0.70
N LYS A 79 3.61 -15.61 0.17
CA LYS A 79 3.93 -14.34 -0.50
C LYS A 79 3.06 -14.12 -1.73
N VAL A 80 2.76 -15.20 -2.48
CA VAL A 80 1.89 -15.16 -3.66
C VAL A 80 0.45 -14.85 -3.26
N LYS A 81 -0.07 -15.52 -2.23
CA LYS A 81 -1.43 -15.31 -1.70
C LYS A 81 -1.64 -13.90 -1.16
N ALA A 82 -0.67 -13.36 -0.43
CA ALA A 82 -0.75 -12.00 0.11
C ALA A 82 -0.77 -10.93 -1.01
N SER A 83 -0.14 -11.19 -2.15
CA SER A 83 -0.12 -10.26 -3.28
C SER A 83 -1.44 -10.25 -4.08
N SER A 84 -2.16 -11.39 -4.11
CA SER A 84 -3.47 -11.49 -4.77
C SER A 84 -4.59 -10.87 -3.91
N SER A 85 -4.61 -11.12 -2.60
CA SER A 85 -5.65 -10.58 -1.70
C SER A 85 -5.60 -9.06 -1.56
N LEU A 86 -4.39 -8.47 -1.52
CA LEU A 86 -4.23 -7.01 -1.44
C LEU A 86 -4.67 -6.28 -2.73
N LYS A 87 -4.69 -6.97 -3.89
CA LYS A 87 -5.23 -6.40 -5.14
C LYS A 87 -6.76 -6.40 -5.13
N GLU A 88 -7.38 -7.44 -4.60
CA GLU A 88 -8.85 -7.54 -4.51
C GLU A 88 -9.43 -6.57 -3.47
N GLU A 89 -8.78 -6.41 -2.30
CA GLU A 89 -9.25 -5.46 -1.27
C GLU A 89 -9.03 -3.99 -1.65
N ARG A 90 -7.94 -3.66 -2.37
CA ARG A 90 -7.68 -2.27 -2.80
C ARG A 90 -8.52 -1.84 -4.00
N ALA A 91 -8.96 -2.78 -4.83
CA ALA A 91 -9.84 -2.47 -5.96
C ALA A 91 -11.30 -2.22 -5.53
N SER A 92 -11.70 -2.60 -4.31
CA SER A 92 -13.12 -2.65 -3.95
C SER A 92 -13.66 -1.49 -3.09
N MET A 93 -12.85 -0.63 -2.46
CA MET A 93 -13.40 0.33 -1.48
C MET A 93 -12.64 1.67 -1.35
N THR A 94 -12.38 2.37 -2.44
CA THR A 94 -12.01 3.81 -2.29
C THR A 94 -13.22 4.66 -1.90
N GLY A 95 -14.44 4.17 -2.15
CA GLY A 95 -15.68 4.91 -1.95
C GLY A 95 -15.89 6.04 -2.97
N SER A 96 -15.08 6.08 -4.03
CA SER A 96 -15.23 7.01 -5.14
C SER A 96 -16.56 6.79 -5.87
N TYR A 97 -17.11 7.89 -6.41
CA TYR A 97 -18.31 7.89 -7.25
C TYR A 97 -18.18 6.90 -8.42
N PHE A 98 -16.97 6.72 -8.94
CA PHE A 98 -16.73 5.84 -10.07
C PHE A 98 -16.56 4.36 -9.70
N ASP A 99 -16.00 4.03 -8.53
CA ASP A 99 -16.01 2.64 -8.04
C ASP A 99 -17.46 2.15 -7.89
N MET A 100 -18.37 3.05 -7.47
CA MET A 100 -19.79 2.74 -7.43
C MET A 100 -20.40 2.55 -8.83
N ILE A 101 -20.01 3.36 -9.82
CA ILE A 101 -20.46 3.17 -11.21
C ILE A 101 -19.96 1.84 -11.77
N ASP A 102 -18.70 1.48 -11.54
CA ASP A 102 -18.12 0.23 -12.04
C ASP A 102 -18.81 -1.00 -11.40
N ILE A 103 -19.15 -0.92 -10.10
CA ILE A 103 -19.97 -1.92 -9.41
C ILE A 103 -21.39 -1.99 -10.01
N LEU A 104 -21.97 -0.86 -10.44
CA LEU A 104 -23.31 -0.81 -11.02
C LEU A 104 -23.38 -1.23 -12.49
N GLU A 105 -22.32 -0.98 -13.25
CA GLU A 105 -22.16 -1.43 -14.63
C GLU A 105 -21.79 -2.93 -14.69
N SER A 106 -21.31 -3.51 -13.59
CA SER A 106 -21.16 -4.97 -13.47
C SER A 106 -22.53 -5.66 -13.60
N LYS A 107 -22.62 -6.67 -14.48
CA LYS A 107 -23.88 -7.27 -14.96
C LYS A 107 -24.65 -8.11 -13.93
N ASP A 108 -24.30 -8.07 -12.66
CA ASP A 108 -24.91 -8.90 -11.63
C ASP A 108 -26.22 -8.28 -11.11
N GLU A 109 -27.37 -8.85 -11.48
CA GLU A 109 -28.70 -8.33 -11.11
C GLU A 109 -28.99 -8.26 -9.60
N ARG A 110 -28.20 -8.92 -8.76
CA ARG A 110 -28.36 -8.96 -7.29
C ARG A 110 -28.09 -7.62 -6.62
N THR A 111 -27.45 -6.66 -7.29
CA THR A 111 -27.02 -5.37 -6.70
C THR A 111 -28.03 -4.24 -6.87
N ARG A 112 -29.07 -4.37 -7.70
CA ARG A 112 -30.05 -3.26 -7.89
C ARG A 112 -30.88 -2.95 -6.64
N GLY A 113 -31.21 -3.96 -5.83
CA GLY A 113 -31.87 -3.77 -4.53
C GLY A 113 -30.97 -3.14 -3.46
N SER A 114 -29.64 -3.09 -3.67
CA SER A 114 -28.69 -2.54 -2.72
C SER A 114 -28.45 -1.04 -2.89
N LEU A 115 -28.86 -0.42 -4.02
CA LEU A 115 -28.66 0.99 -4.32
C LEU A 115 -29.29 1.94 -3.29
N GLN A 116 -30.54 1.69 -2.92
CA GLN A 116 -31.27 2.52 -1.96
C GLN A 116 -30.66 2.38 -0.56
N ALA A 117 -30.26 1.16 -0.18
CA ALA A 117 -29.59 0.86 1.07
C ALA A 117 -28.18 1.47 1.16
N ILE A 118 -27.42 1.48 0.05
CA ILE A 118 -26.09 2.10 -0.03
C ILE A 118 -26.22 3.63 0.03
N ALA A 119 -27.18 4.22 -0.69
CA ALA A 119 -27.43 5.66 -0.66
C ALA A 119 -27.84 6.14 0.75
N GLU A 120 -28.66 5.36 1.46
CA GLU A 120 -29.02 5.65 2.85
C GLU A 120 -27.83 5.51 3.79
N ARG A 121 -27.01 4.45 3.66
CA ARG A 121 -25.78 4.27 4.45
C ARG A 121 -24.74 5.37 4.21
N LEU A 122 -24.60 5.87 2.99
CA LEU A 122 -23.70 6.98 2.68
C LEU A 122 -24.23 8.31 3.22
N LYS A 123 -25.56 8.54 3.18
CA LYS A 123 -26.20 9.71 3.80
C LYS A 123 -26.03 9.69 5.33
N THR A 124 -26.17 8.54 5.97
CA THR A 124 -25.97 8.41 7.42
C THR A 124 -24.50 8.57 7.80
N ALA A 125 -23.57 7.96 7.06
CA ALA A 125 -22.13 8.13 7.26
C ALA A 125 -21.64 9.58 7.09
N ARG A 126 -22.20 10.34 6.13
CA ARG A 126 -21.87 11.77 5.98
C ARG A 126 -22.39 12.62 7.13
N LYS A 127 -23.61 12.36 7.61
CA LYS A 127 -24.17 13.07 8.78
C LYS A 127 -23.35 12.82 10.05
N THR A 128 -22.89 11.59 10.27
CA THR A 128 -22.05 11.26 11.44
C THR A 128 -20.65 11.85 11.36
N MET A 129 -20.07 11.94 10.15
CA MET A 129 -18.79 12.63 9.94
C MET A 129 -18.88 14.15 10.13
N GLN A 130 -19.98 14.80 9.70
CA GLN A 130 -20.21 16.23 9.93
C GLN A 130 -20.36 16.56 11.43
N ALA A 131 -21.13 15.77 12.18
CA ALA A 131 -21.27 15.92 13.63
C ALA A 131 -19.93 15.70 14.40
N LYS A 132 -19.04 14.86 13.85
CA LYS A 132 -17.70 14.63 14.41
C LYS A 132 -16.72 15.76 14.08
N SER A 133 -16.92 16.49 12.98
CA SER A 133 -16.08 17.64 12.62
C SER A 133 -16.32 18.88 13.51
N GLU A 134 -17.51 19.03 14.06
CA GLU A 134 -17.83 20.11 15.01
C GLU A 134 -17.25 19.89 16.41
N THR A 135 -16.97 18.64 16.79
CA THR A 135 -16.43 18.27 18.11
C THR A 135 -14.90 18.21 18.15
N LEU A 136 -14.21 17.99 17.02
CA LEU A 136 -12.74 17.92 16.96
C LEU A 136 -12.03 19.26 16.65
N SER A 137 -12.75 20.35 16.38
CA SER A 137 -12.12 21.68 16.16
C SER A 137 -11.54 22.32 17.44
N LYS A 138 -11.78 21.72 18.62
CA LYS A 138 -11.30 22.24 19.92
C LYS A 138 -10.13 21.46 20.55
N ALA A 139 -9.64 20.39 19.94
CA ALA A 139 -8.57 19.59 20.55
C ALA A 139 -7.52 19.10 19.54
N SER A 140 -6.28 19.51 19.79
CA SER A 140 -5.03 18.97 19.25
C SER A 140 -4.42 19.68 18.03
N ALA A 141 -3.52 20.61 18.34
CA ALA A 141 -2.44 21.07 17.47
C ALA A 141 -1.28 20.06 17.56
N ILE A 142 -1.02 19.31 16.47
CA ILE A 142 0.25 18.57 16.30
C ILE A 142 0.67 18.67 14.83
N LYS A 143 1.85 19.26 14.62
CA LYS A 143 2.53 19.42 13.32
C LYS A 143 3.09 18.06 12.84
N PRO A 144 2.97 17.69 11.56
CA PRO A 144 3.78 16.63 10.97
C PRO A 144 5.10 17.18 10.44
N THR A 145 6.18 16.57 10.91
CA THR A 145 7.57 16.79 10.53
C THR A 145 7.91 16.18 9.15
N GLU A 146 8.96 16.77 8.57
CA GLU A 146 9.40 16.70 7.18
C GLU A 146 10.00 15.35 6.75
N LYS A 147 9.84 15.02 5.46
CA LYS A 147 10.89 14.44 4.61
C LYS A 147 10.90 15.15 3.27
N LYS A 148 11.95 15.97 3.07
CA LYS A 148 12.33 16.62 1.81
C LYS A 148 13.40 15.77 1.10
N GLU A 149 13.66 16.19 -0.14
CA GLU A 149 14.64 15.72 -1.13
C GLU A 149 14.04 14.72 -2.13
N SER A 150 13.93 15.05 -3.41
CA SER A 150 14.87 15.81 -4.25
C SER A 150 14.31 17.11 -4.84
N ILE A 151 15.10 18.18 -4.66
CA ILE A 151 14.91 19.55 -5.16
C ILE A 151 15.58 19.64 -6.53
N GLU A 152 14.81 19.97 -7.58
CA GLU A 152 15.29 20.63 -8.80
C GLU A 152 14.07 20.98 -9.69
N LYS A 153 13.32 22.02 -9.30
CA LYS A 153 12.34 22.79 -10.13
C LYS A 153 11.77 24.01 -9.35
N LEU A 154 12.63 24.70 -8.60
CA LEU A 154 12.23 25.62 -7.52
C LEU A 154 11.82 27.05 -7.98
N GLY A 155 11.18 27.19 -9.15
CA GLY A 155 10.79 28.51 -9.68
C GLY A 155 9.29 28.70 -9.94
N LYS A 156 8.53 27.63 -10.21
CA LYS A 156 7.12 27.71 -10.61
C LYS A 156 6.13 27.25 -9.53
N ASP A 157 6.57 26.43 -8.59
CA ASP A 157 5.65 25.78 -7.64
C ASP A 157 5.16 26.72 -6.52
N LEU A 158 5.89 27.80 -6.24
CA LEU A 158 5.53 28.81 -5.22
C LEU A 158 4.41 29.76 -5.68
N GLU A 159 4.22 29.97 -6.99
CA GLU A 159 3.13 30.83 -7.52
C GLU A 159 1.76 30.13 -7.50
N ILE A 160 1.74 28.79 -7.47
CA ILE A 160 0.49 28.01 -7.58
C ILE A 160 -0.18 27.84 -6.21
N GLU A 161 0.59 27.85 -5.10
CA GLU A 161 0.03 27.84 -3.74
C GLU A 161 -0.82 29.10 -3.45
N ALA A 162 -0.46 30.25 -4.03
CA ALA A 162 -1.17 31.51 -3.83
C ALA A 162 -2.53 31.60 -4.57
N ASN A 163 -2.67 30.94 -5.73
CA ASN A 163 -3.80 31.15 -6.65
C ASN A 163 -4.71 29.92 -6.81
N PHE A 164 -4.80 29.06 -5.78
CA PHE A 164 -5.59 27.82 -5.81
C PHE A 164 -7.05 28.01 -6.29
N ASN A 165 -7.74 29.01 -5.76
CA ASN A 165 -9.14 29.28 -6.11
C ASN A 165 -9.31 29.74 -7.56
N GLU A 166 -8.31 30.44 -8.10
CA GLU A 166 -8.31 30.93 -9.48
C GLU A 166 -8.16 29.77 -10.46
N TYR A 167 -7.23 28.84 -10.18
CA TYR A 167 -7.07 27.62 -10.96
C TYR A 167 -8.32 26.73 -10.89
N GLU A 168 -8.98 26.60 -9.73
CA GLU A 168 -10.24 25.86 -9.64
C GLU A 168 -11.36 26.50 -10.47
N ALA A 169 -11.44 27.83 -10.47
CA ALA A 169 -12.40 28.58 -11.29
C ALA A 169 -12.09 28.47 -12.78
N GLN A 170 -10.82 28.52 -13.16
CA GLN A 170 -10.36 28.39 -14.54
C GLN A 170 -10.64 27.00 -15.10
N ALA A 171 -10.37 25.93 -14.33
CA ALA A 171 -10.73 24.57 -14.72
C ALA A 171 -12.25 24.43 -14.97
N LYS A 172 -13.09 25.02 -14.11
CA LYS A 172 -14.55 25.03 -14.30
C LYS A 172 -14.98 25.81 -15.54
N ALA A 173 -14.32 26.91 -15.87
CA ALA A 173 -14.58 27.66 -17.09
C ALA A 173 -14.26 26.83 -18.34
N TYR A 174 -13.09 26.18 -18.38
CA TYR A 174 -12.71 25.31 -19.50
C TYR A 174 -13.64 24.11 -19.68
N ILE A 175 -14.13 23.50 -18.59
CA ILE A 175 -15.14 22.44 -18.68
C ILE A 175 -16.43 22.94 -19.34
N LYS A 176 -16.89 24.16 -19.01
CA LYS A 176 -18.07 24.77 -19.64
C LYS A 176 -17.85 25.07 -21.12
N GLU A 177 -16.64 25.50 -21.47
CA GLU A 177 -16.21 25.76 -22.84
C GLU A 177 -15.92 24.47 -23.65
N LYS A 178 -16.06 23.28 -23.04
CA LYS A 178 -15.72 21.97 -23.61
C LYS A 178 -14.22 21.79 -23.97
N LYS A 179 -13.36 22.63 -23.40
CA LYS A 179 -11.91 22.57 -23.49
C LYS A 179 -11.36 21.60 -22.45
N TYR A 180 -11.57 20.30 -22.72
CA TYR A 180 -11.37 19.27 -21.71
C TYR A 180 -9.89 18.96 -21.45
N GLU A 181 -9.02 19.11 -22.43
CA GLU A 181 -7.59 18.87 -22.30
C GLU A 181 -6.95 19.90 -21.36
N GLU A 182 -7.25 21.18 -21.59
CA GLU A 182 -6.75 22.28 -20.76
C GLU A 182 -7.34 22.24 -19.33
N ALA A 183 -8.59 21.80 -19.19
CA ALA A 183 -9.19 21.56 -17.89
C ALA A 183 -8.47 20.45 -17.11
N ILE A 184 -8.09 19.35 -17.78
CA ILE A 184 -7.37 18.23 -17.16
C ILE A 184 -6.00 18.68 -16.66
N GLU A 185 -5.26 19.46 -17.44
CA GLU A 185 -3.93 19.94 -17.03
C GLU A 185 -3.98 20.77 -15.74
N ILE A 186 -4.99 21.63 -15.60
CA ILE A 186 -5.19 22.42 -14.38
C ILE A 186 -5.56 21.52 -13.20
N LEU A 187 -6.45 20.54 -13.41
CA LEU A 187 -6.84 19.61 -12.37
C LEU A 187 -5.68 18.71 -11.91
N GLU A 188 -4.78 18.30 -12.82
CA GLU A 188 -3.57 17.53 -12.49
C GLU A 188 -2.59 18.36 -11.65
N LYS A 189 -2.46 19.66 -11.94
CA LYS A 189 -1.69 20.59 -11.08
C LYS A 189 -2.32 20.72 -9.69
N LEU A 190 -3.63 20.90 -9.61
CA LEU A 190 -4.37 20.99 -8.34
C LEU A 190 -4.31 19.69 -7.52
N TYR A 191 -4.31 18.53 -8.20
CA TYR A 191 -4.16 17.22 -7.58
C TYR A 191 -2.83 17.10 -6.82
N LEU A 192 -1.73 17.56 -7.40
CA LEU A 192 -0.40 17.47 -6.81
C LEU A 192 -0.24 18.37 -5.58
N ILE A 193 -0.90 19.52 -5.58
CA ILE A 193 -0.80 20.55 -4.53
C ILE A 193 -1.72 20.26 -3.35
N ASN A 194 -2.86 19.58 -3.59
CA ASN A 194 -3.87 19.36 -2.56
C ASN A 194 -4.13 17.87 -2.26
N PRO A 195 -3.31 17.23 -1.42
CA PRO A 195 -3.48 15.83 -1.07
C PRO A 195 -4.82 15.54 -0.37
N LYS A 196 -5.43 16.53 0.30
CA LYS A 196 -6.75 16.37 0.98
C LYS A 196 -7.91 16.23 -0.02
N LYS A 197 -7.83 16.89 -1.19
CA LYS A 197 -8.83 16.81 -2.27
C LYS A 197 -8.38 15.92 -3.43
N SER A 198 -7.28 15.18 -3.29
CA SER A 198 -6.70 14.33 -4.34
C SER A 198 -7.72 13.40 -4.99
N VAL A 199 -8.58 12.75 -4.20
CA VAL A 199 -9.64 11.86 -4.70
C VAL A 199 -10.64 12.59 -5.60
N TYR A 200 -11.08 13.79 -5.20
CA TYR A 200 -12.04 14.60 -5.98
C TYR A 200 -11.47 15.01 -7.34
N PHE A 201 -10.23 15.48 -7.39
CA PHE A 201 -9.59 15.87 -8.65
C PHE A 201 -9.32 14.66 -9.54
N ALA A 202 -8.90 13.53 -8.96
CA ALA A 202 -8.72 12.28 -9.70
C ALA A 202 -10.03 11.82 -10.38
N ASP A 203 -11.16 11.92 -9.68
CA ASP A 203 -12.48 11.61 -10.24
C ASP A 203 -12.85 12.57 -11.38
N GLN A 204 -12.62 13.87 -11.23
CA GLN A 204 -12.89 14.85 -12.30
C GLN A 204 -12.03 14.61 -13.55
N ILE A 205 -10.73 14.37 -13.37
CA ILE A 205 -9.82 14.06 -14.47
C ILE A 205 -10.27 12.79 -15.20
N ARG A 206 -10.62 11.75 -14.43
CA ARG A 206 -11.12 10.48 -14.97
C ARG A 206 -12.43 10.65 -15.73
N PHE A 207 -13.35 11.48 -15.23
CA PHE A 207 -14.59 11.83 -15.93
C PHE A 207 -14.28 12.49 -17.29
N LEU A 208 -13.47 13.55 -17.29
CA LEU A 208 -13.13 14.27 -18.51
C LEU A 208 -12.39 13.39 -19.51
N LYS A 209 -11.47 12.53 -19.05
CA LYS A 209 -10.80 11.54 -19.91
C LYS A 209 -11.78 10.53 -20.53
N LYS A 210 -12.85 10.12 -19.81
CA LYS A 210 -13.91 9.26 -20.37
C LYS A 210 -14.75 10.02 -21.41
N VAL A 211 -15.04 11.31 -21.17
CA VAL A 211 -15.80 12.16 -22.11
C VAL A 211 -15.03 12.39 -23.42
N ILE A 212 -13.71 12.63 -23.37
CA ILE A 212 -12.88 12.80 -24.57
C ILE A 212 -12.80 11.50 -25.40
N LYS A 213 -12.86 10.34 -24.76
CA LYS A 213 -12.73 9.03 -25.41
C LYS A 213 -14.02 8.57 -26.13
N ILE A 214 -15.12 9.31 -25.96
CA ILE A 214 -16.42 9.09 -26.63
C ILE A 214 -16.47 9.93 -27.90
#